data_AF-A0A1G3PGF1-F1
#
_entry.id   AF-A0A1G3PGF1-F1
#
_cell.length_a   1.000
_cell.length_b   1.000
_cell.length_c   1.000
_cell.angle_alpha   90.00
_cell.angle_beta   90.00
_cell.angle_gamma   90.00
#
_symmetry.space_group_name_H-M   'P 1'
#
loop_
_entity.id
_entity.type
_entity.pdbx_description
1 polymer ?
#
loop_
_entity_poly.entity_id
_entity_poly.type
_entity_poly.pdbx_seq_one_letter_code
_entity_poly.pdbx_strand_id
1 'polypeptide(L)'
;MSRKVFEKVVSEFLKSSTPEAILIKGSWGIGKTYSWNKSVQEAKKLKSIALEHYSYVSLFGLKSIDDLRFAIAANKWFLRTLSG
;
A
#
# COMPACT_ATOMS: atom_id res chain seq x y z
N MET A 1 3.52 8.83 14.29
CA MET A 1 2.32 7.97 14.20
C MET A 1 2.62 6.71 14.99
N SER A 2 1.75 6.28 15.91
CA SER A 2 1.96 5.01 16.61
C SER A 2 1.71 3.85 15.65
N ARG A 3 2.36 2.70 15.87
CA ARG A 3 2.26 1.51 15.01
C ARG A 3 0.81 1.05 14.82
N LYS A 4 0.00 1.11 15.88
CA LYS A 4 -1.43 0.76 15.86
C LYS A 4 -2.25 1.65 14.90
N VAL A 5 -1.95 2.95 14.85
CA VAL A 5 -2.65 3.88 13.96
C VAL A 5 -2.31 3.57 12.50
N PHE A 6 -1.04 3.27 12.21
CA PHE A 6 -0.63 2.86 10.87
C PHE A 6 -1.39 1.61 10.40
N GLU A 7 -1.37 0.55 11.21
CA GLU A 7 -2.00 -0.73 10.89
C GLU A 7 -3.52 -0.57 10.68
N LYS A 8 -4.17 0.27 11.50
CA LYS A 8 -5.59 0.62 11.34
C LYS A 8 -5.87 1.30 9.99
N VAL A 9 -5.15 2.38 9.68
CA VAL A 9 -5.36 3.15 8.43
C VAL A 9 -5.11 2.28 7.20
N VAL A 10 -4.04 1.48 7.20
CA VAL A 10 -3.75 0.56 6.08
C VAL A 10 -4.82 -0.52 5.96
N SER A 11 -5.34 -1.04 7.09
CA SER A 11 -6.43 -2.02 7.05
C SER A 11 -7.72 -1.44 6.48
N GLU A 12 -8.10 -0.23 6.90
CA GLU A 12 -9.29 0.47 6.38
C GLU A 12 -9.14 0.76 4.89
N PHE A 13 -7.96 1.22 4.46
CA PHE A 13 -7.63 1.45 3.07
C PHE A 13 -7.76 0.18 2.20
N LEU A 14 -7.19 -0.96 2.64
CA LEU A 14 -7.24 -2.21 1.87
C LEU A 14 -8.65 -2.82 1.78
N LYS A 15 -9.53 -2.52 2.75
CA LYS A 15 -10.92 -2.97 2.81
C LYS A 15 -11.87 -2.08 2.01
N SER A 16 -11.46 -0.86 1.68
CA SER A 16 -12.26 0.09 0.90
C SER A 16 -12.41 -0.39 -0.54
N SER A 17 -13.64 -0.44 -1.05
CA SER A 17 -13.91 -0.63 -2.48
C SER A 17 -13.77 0.66 -3.28
N THR A 18 -13.56 1.80 -2.61
CA THR A 18 -13.32 3.09 -3.24
C THR A 18 -11.84 3.19 -3.63
N PRO A 19 -11.52 3.52 -4.90
CA PRO A 19 -10.14 3.81 -5.29
C PRO A 19 -9.62 5.07 -4.59
N GLU A 20 -8.61 4.91 -3.75
CA GLU A 20 -8.06 5.98 -2.93
C GLU A 20 -6.51 5.92 -2.92
N ALA A 21 -5.87 6.93 -2.33
CA ALA A 21 -4.43 6.96 -2.12
C ALA A 21 -4.10 7.31 -0.67
N ILE A 22 -3.07 6.67 -0.11
CA ILE A 22 -2.55 7.00 1.23
C ILE A 22 -1.08 7.41 1.15
N LEU A 23 -0.69 8.39 1.95
CA LEU A 23 0.70 8.81 2.10
C LEU A 23 1.29 8.24 3.39
N ILE A 24 2.28 7.35 3.26
CA ILE A 24 3.03 6.80 4.40
C ILE A 24 4.31 7.62 4.60
N LYS A 25 4.29 8.54 5.58
CA LYS A 25 5.43 9.41 5.91
C LYS A 25 6.12 9.04 7.23
N GLY A 26 7.43 9.29 7.29
CA GLY A 26 8.25 9.12 8.50
C GLY A 26 9.74 9.01 8.17
N SER A 27 10.60 9.03 9.19
CA SER A 27 12.07 9.00 9.05
C SER A 27 12.57 7.79 8.26
N TRP A 28 13.76 7.91 7.66
CA TRP A 28 14.42 6.80 7.00
C TRP A 28 14.70 5.64 7.99
N GLY A 29 14.64 4.39 7.53
CA GLY A 29 14.99 3.23 8.36
C GLY A 29 13.95 2.77 9.40
N ILE A 30 12.82 3.46 9.58
CA ILE A 30 11.81 3.10 10.62
C ILE A 30 10.91 1.90 10.28
N GLY A 31 11.17 1.20 9.16
CA GLY A 31 10.40 0.01 8.77
C GLY A 31 9.08 0.26 8.03
N LYS A 32 8.89 1.41 7.35
CA LYS A 32 7.66 1.71 6.58
C LYS A 32 7.31 0.60 5.57
N THR A 33 8.30 0.20 4.74
CA THR A 33 8.15 -0.88 3.76
C THR A 33 7.80 -2.21 4.42
N TYR A 34 8.42 -2.52 5.56
CA TYR A 34 8.15 -3.73 6.32
C TYR A 34 6.70 -3.75 6.84
N SER A 35 6.26 -2.66 7.46
CA SER A 35 4.90 -2.55 8.00
C SER A 35 3.84 -2.63 6.90
N TRP A 36 4.04 -1.97 5.75
CA TRP A 36 3.17 -2.11 4.58
C TRP A 36 3.05 -3.58 4.14
N ASN A 37 4.18 -4.23 3.90
CA ASN A 37 4.21 -5.64 3.48
C ASN A 37 3.50 -6.55 4.48
N LYS A 38 3.72 -6.33 5.77
CA LYS A 38 3.06 -7.09 6.84
C LYS A 38 1.54 -6.90 6.81
N SER A 39 1.05 -5.67 6.72
CA SER A 39 -0.38 -5.38 6.67
C SER A 39 -1.06 -5.96 5.43
N VAL A 40 -0.39 -5.92 4.27
CA VAL A 40 -0.89 -6.56 3.04
C VAL A 40 -0.98 -8.08 3.22
N GLN A 41 0.03 -8.72 3.81
CA GLN A 41 0.04 -10.17 4.06
C GLN A 41 -1.07 -10.58 5.03
N GLU A 42 -1.29 -9.80 6.10
CA GLU A 42 -2.39 -10.02 7.04
C GLU A 42 -3.76 -9.85 6.35
N ALA A 43 -3.92 -8.81 5.51
CA ALA A 43 -5.16 -8.58 4.77
C ALA A 43 -5.47 -9.70 3.76
N LYS A 44 -4.44 -10.25 3.09
CA LYS A 44 -4.54 -11.43 2.22
C LYS A 44 -5.03 -12.66 2.99
N LYS A 45 -4.42 -12.96 4.14
CA LYS A 45 -4.82 -14.09 5.00
C LYS A 45 -6.29 -13.97 5.43
N LEU A 46 -6.74 -12.75 5.72
CA LEU A 46 -8.12 -12.46 6.12
C LEU A 46 -9.09 -12.32 4.94
N LYS A 47 -8.64 -12.47 3.69
CA LYS A 47 -9.43 -12.23 2.47
C LYS A 47 -10.18 -10.89 2.49
N SER A 48 -9.54 -9.87 3.05
CA SER A 48 -10.15 -8.56 3.35
C SER A 48 -9.73 -7.45 2.37
N ILE A 49 -9.11 -7.82 1.26
CA ILE A 49 -8.65 -6.88 0.22
C ILE A 49 -9.78 -6.71 -0.80
N ALA A 50 -10.33 -5.50 -0.91
CA ALA A 50 -11.46 -5.21 -1.77
C ALA A 50 -11.07 -5.06 -3.25
N LEU A 51 -10.02 -4.27 -3.52
CA LEU A 51 -9.53 -4.02 -4.89
C LEU A 51 -8.49 -5.06 -5.35
N GLU A 52 -8.45 -5.31 -6.65
CA GLU A 52 -7.52 -6.29 -7.23
C GLU A 52 -6.08 -5.80 -7.29
N HIS A 53 -5.91 -4.51 -7.53
CA HIS A 53 -4.63 -3.92 -7.89
C HIS A 53 -4.27 -2.78 -6.95
N TYR A 54 -3.03 -2.79 -6.50
CA TYR A 54 -2.44 -1.71 -5.70
C TYR A 54 -1.03 -1.42 -6.19
N SER A 55 -0.61 -0.16 -6.10
CA SER A 55 0.76 0.24 -6.38
C SER A 55 1.39 0.82 -5.12
N TYR A 56 2.53 0.27 -4.71
CA TYR A 56 3.39 0.89 -3.70
C TYR A 56 4.55 1.60 -4.40
N VAL A 57 4.65 2.91 -4.20
CA VAL A 57 5.68 3.74 -4.83
C VAL A 57 6.46 4.49 -3.75
N SER A 58 7.78 4.37 -3.78
CA SER A 58 8.67 5.24 -3.02
C SER A 58 8.83 6.56 -3.76
N LEU A 59 8.51 7.68 -3.12
CA LEU A 59 8.75 9.01 -3.68
C LEU A 59 10.23 9.42 -3.70
N PHE A 60 11.07 8.68 -2.95
CA PHE A 60 12.51 8.95 -2.93
C PHE A 60 13.13 8.69 -4.30
N GLY A 61 13.81 9.70 -4.85
CA GLY A 61 14.50 9.62 -6.14
C GLY A 61 13.65 10.00 -7.35
N LEU A 62 12.34 10.21 -7.20
CA LEU A 62 11.48 10.74 -8.26
C LEU A 62 11.68 12.25 -8.37
N LYS A 63 11.79 12.77 -9.60
CA LYS A 63 12.11 14.17 -9.89
C LYS A 63 10.93 14.93 -10.50
N SER A 64 9.92 14.22 -10.99
CA SER A 64 8.75 14.81 -11.64
C SER A 64 7.45 14.05 -11.34
N ILE A 65 6.32 14.66 -11.66
CA ILE A 65 5.00 13.99 -11.63
C ILE A 65 4.95 12.87 -12.68
N ASP A 66 5.65 13.03 -13.81
CA ASP A 66 5.69 11.99 -14.84
C ASP A 66 6.46 10.76 -14.36
N ASP A 67 7.54 10.94 -13.61
CA ASP A 67 8.25 9.83 -12.95
C ASP A 67 7.31 9.08 -11.99
N LEU A 68 6.47 9.82 -11.25
CA LEU A 68 5.47 9.24 -10.35
C LEU A 68 4.40 8.47 -11.11
N ARG A 69 3.84 9.02 -12.19
CA ARG A 69 2.85 8.33 -13.04
C ARG A 69 3.42 7.03 -13.60
N PHE A 70 4.64 7.08 -14.12
CA PHE A 70 5.34 5.91 -14.63
C PHE A 70 5.56 4.87 -13.52
N ALA A 71 6.04 5.30 -12.35
CA ALA A 71 6.26 4.41 -11.21
C ALA A 71 4.96 3.74 -10.72
N ILE A 72 3.83 4.46 -10.69
CA ILE A 72 2.53 3.88 -10.33
C ILE A 72 2.12 2.79 -11.31
N ALA A 73 2.25 3.05 -12.61
CA ALA A 73 1.92 2.09 -13.66
C ALA A 73 2.84 0.86 -13.61
N ALA A 74 4.14 1.06 -13.40
CA ALA A 74 5.15 0.00 -13.36
C ALA A 74 5.08 -0.87 -12.10
N ASN A 75 4.68 -0.31 -10.95
CA ASN A 75 4.62 -1.02 -9.66
C ASN A 75 3.22 -1.54 -9.32
N LYS A 76 2.40 -1.84 -10.32
CA LYS A 76 1.05 -2.40 -10.14
C LYS A 76 1.12 -3.86 -9.68
N TRP A 77 0.69 -4.14 -8.47
CA TRP A 77 0.64 -5.49 -7.89
C TRP A 77 -0.78 -6.02 -7.88
N PHE A 78 -0.96 -7.28 -8.31
CA PHE A 78 -2.21 -8.01 -8.10
C PHE A 78 -2.23 -8.59 -6.68
N LEU A 79 -3.14 -8.10 -5.84
CA LEU A 79 -3.21 -8.46 -4.42
C LEU A 79 -4.44 -9.27 -4.03
N ARG A 80 -5.55 -9.17 -4.78
CA ARG A 80 -6.77 -9.95 -4.50
C ARG A 80 -6.63 -11.35 -5.08
N THR A 81 -6.27 -12.33 -4.27
CA THR A 81 -6.33 -13.74 -4.69
C THR A 81 -7.79 -14.08 -5.00
N LEU A 82 -8.06 -14.57 -6.21
CA LEU A 82 -9.35 -15.15 -6.55
C LEU A 82 -9.59 -16.30 -5.57
N SER A 83 -10.64 -16.18 -4.76
CA SER A 83 -11.18 -17.33 -4.04
C SER A 83 -11.72 -18.30 -5.09
N GLY A 84 -10.97 -19.37 -5.34
CA GLY A 84 -11.55 -20.64 -5.75
C GLY A 84 -12.29 -21.27 -4.58
#